data_AF-A0A821V8C9-F1
#
_entry.id   AF-A0A821V8C9-F1
#
_cell.length_a   1.000
_cell.length_b   1.000
_cell.length_c   1.000
_cell.angle_alpha   90.00
_cell.angle_beta   90.00
_cell.angle_gamma   90.00
#
_symmetry.space_group_name_H-M   'P 1'
#
loop_
_entity.id
_entity.type
_entity.pdbx_description
1 polymer ?
#
loop_
_entity_poly.entity_id
_entity_poly.type
_entity_poly.pdbx_seq_one_letter_code
_entity_poly.pdbx_strand_id
1 'polypeptide(L)' 'SNPFYVTGESYGGKYVPSIGYKIHVENQNPQVKVKINLIGLSMGNGWTDPYRQYVYGPLLYQVLV' A
#
# COMPACT_ATOMS: atom_id res chain seq x y z
N SER A 1 16.62 16.23 4.88
CA SER A 1 15.87 15.01 4.52
C SER A 1 14.44 15.41 4.26
N ASN A 2 13.90 15.13 3.08
CA ASN A 2 12.55 15.57 2.71
C ASN A 2 11.51 14.51 3.12
N PRO A 3 10.31 14.91 3.55
CA PRO A 3 9.19 13.97 3.73
C PRO A 3 8.96 13.16 2.46
N PHE A 4 8.89 11.83 2.60
CA PHE A 4 8.62 10.92 1.49
C PHE A 4 7.35 10.11 1.76
N TYR A 5 6.50 9.99 0.73
CA TYR A 5 5.23 9.25 0.80
C TYR A 5 5.16 8.28 -0.38
N VAL A 6 4.68 7.06 -0.12
CA VAL A 6 4.39 6.10 -1.18
C VAL A 6 2.89 6.08 -1.41
N THR A 7 2.47 6.29 -2.66
CA THR A 7 1.07 6.27 -3.04
C THR A 7 0.84 5.35 -4.24
N GLY A 8 -0.36 4.82 -4.39
CA GLY A 8 -0.71 3.95 -5.52
C GLY A 8 -2.20 3.63 -5.58
N GLU A 9 -2.63 3.03 -6.69
CA GLU A 9 -4.02 2.66 -6.93
C GLU A 9 -4.11 1.22 -7.46
N SER A 10 -5.25 0.55 -7.31
CA SER A 10 -5.51 -0.78 -7.88
C SER A 10 -4.50 -1.81 -7.33
N TYR A 11 -3.64 -2.38 -8.17
CA TYR A 11 -2.56 -3.27 -7.70
C TYR A 11 -1.52 -2.58 -6.81
N GLY A 12 -1.58 -1.25 -6.71
CA GLY A 12 -0.94 -0.45 -5.66
C GLY A 12 -1.24 -0.97 -4.24
N GLY A 13 -2.38 -1.65 -4.04
CA GLY A 13 -2.70 -2.39 -2.80
C GLY A 13 -1.65 -3.43 -2.38
N LYS A 14 -0.84 -3.94 -3.33
CA LYS A 14 0.30 -4.82 -3.05
C LYS A 14 1.62 -4.07 -3.02
N TYR A 15 1.81 -3.14 -3.95
CA TYR A 15 3.10 -2.45 -4.11
C TYR A 15 3.38 -1.44 -3.00
N VAL A 16 2.40 -0.62 -2.63
CA VAL A 16 2.57 0.44 -1.62
C VAL A 16 3.04 -0.13 -0.27
N PRO A 17 2.40 -1.17 0.33
CA PRO A 17 2.90 -1.74 1.57
C PRO A 17 4.24 -2.46 1.39
N SER A 18 4.49 -3.10 0.26
CA SER A 18 5.77 -3.79 0.01
C SER A 18 6.95 -2.82 -0.06
N ILE A 19 6.78 -1.71 -0.78
CA ILE A 19 7.77 -0.64 -0.88
C ILE A 19 7.98 0.01 0.49
N GLY A 20 6.88 0.37 1.17
CA GLY A 20 6.95 0.96 2.51
C GLY A 20 7.69 0.08 3.51
N TYR A 21 7.39 -1.22 3.51
CA TYR A 21 8.06 -2.22 4.35
C TYR A 21 9.55 -2.34 4.02
N LYS A 22 9.91 -2.40 2.72
CA LYS A 22 11.31 -2.47 2.32
C LYS A 22 12.10 -1.25 2.79
N ILE A 23 11.54 -0.05 2.64
CA ILE A 23 12.18 1.18 3.13
C ILE A 23 12.35 1.13 4.66
N HIS A 24 11.30 0.71 5.39
CA HIS A 24 11.35 0.59 6.84
C HIS A 24 12.48 -0.32 7.31
N VAL A 25 12.60 -1.52 6.72
CA VAL A 25 13.65 -2.50 7.05
C VAL A 25 15.05 -1.97 6.69
N GLU A 26 15.24 -1.41 5.50
CA GLU A 26 16.56 -0.89 5.11
C GLU A 26 16.99 0.30 5.97
N ASN A 27 16.07 1.15 6.42
CA ASN A 27 16.38 2.26 7.31
C ASN A 27 16.88 1.81 8.70
N GLN A 28 16.55 0.60 9.13
CA GLN A 28 17.04 -0.01 10.37
C GLN A 28 18.46 -0.56 10.24
N ASN A 29 18.94 -0.81 9.02
CA ASN A 29 20.30 -1.28 8.78
C ASN A 29 21.33 -0.17 9.10
N PRO A 30 22.25 -0.37 10.06
CA PRO A 30 23.27 0.63 10.40
C PRO A 30 24.22 0.96 9.24
N GLN A 31 24.37 0.04 8.29
CA GLN A 31 25.25 0.19 7.13
C GLN A 31 24.58 0.83 5.92
N VAL A 32 23.30 1.21 6.03
CA VAL A 32 22.58 1.85 4.93
C VAL A 32 23.19 3.21 4.63
N LYS A 33 23.58 3.43 3.37
CA LYS A 33 24.20 4.70 2.94
C LYS A 33 23.19 5.85 2.83
N VAL A 34 21.93 5.53 2.55
CA VAL A 34 20.86 6.50 2.34
C VAL A 34 19.64 6.07 3.14
N LYS A 35 19.23 6.91 4.09
CA LYS A 35 17.96 6.74 4.80
C LYS A 35 16.87 7.54 4.11
N ILE A 36 15.74 6.90 3.83
CA ILE A 36 14.57 7.55 3.25
C ILE A 36 13.63 7.96 4.38
N ASN A 37 13.28 9.23 4.47
CA ASN A 37 12.34 9.74 5.47
C ASN A 37 10.89 9.43 5.09
N LEU A 38 10.54 8.14 5.15
CA LEU A 38 9.20 7.64 4.88
C LEU A 38 8.24 8.10 5.98
N ILE A 39 7.30 8.97 5.64
CA ILE A 39 6.32 9.54 6.57
C ILE A 39 4.99 8.80 6.52
N GLY A 40 4.59 8.32 5.35
CA GLY A 40 3.28 7.69 5.21
C GLY A 40 3.06 6.96 3.89
N LEU A 41 1.95 6.24 3.86
CA LEU A 41 1.49 5.43 2.74
C LEU A 41 0.02 5.80 2.45
N SER A 42 -0.36 5.85 1.17
CA SER A 42 -1.76 6.03 0.75
C SER A 42 -2.10 5.12 -0.42
N MET A 43 -3.33 4.58 -0.46
CA MET A 43 -3.77 3.67 -1.51
C MET A 43 -5.22 3.98 -1.91
N GLY A 44 -5.47 4.19 -3.20
CA GLY A 44 -6.81 4.27 -3.78
C GLY A 44 -7.28 2.91 -4.30
N ASN A 45 -8.51 2.50 -3.96
CA ASN A 45 -9.14 1.26 -4.46
C ASN A 45 -8.17 0.04 -4.53
N GLY A 46 -7.35 -0.11 -3.49
CA GLY A 46 -6.22 -1.04 -3.51
C GLY A 46 -6.65 -2.50 -3.39
N TRP A 47 -6.09 -3.37 -4.24
CA TRP A 47 -6.25 -4.81 -4.09
C TRP A 47 -5.29 -5.35 -3.01
N THR A 48 -5.83 -5.58 -1.81
CA THR A 48 -5.09 -5.89 -0.59
C THR A 48 -5.41 -7.29 -0.09
N ASP A 49 -6.69 -7.66 -0.06
CA ASP A 49 -7.21 -8.94 0.43
C ASP A 49 -8.09 -9.59 -0.66
N PRO A 50 -7.53 -10.49 -1.48
CA PRO A 50 -8.28 -11.18 -2.53
C PRO A 50 -9.51 -11.92 -2.01
N TYR A 51 -9.43 -12.57 -0.86
CA TYR A 51 -10.53 -13.40 -0.34
C TYR A 51 -11.74 -12.54 0.01
N ARG A 52 -11.52 -11.40 0.68
CA ARG A 52 -12.60 -10.49 1.07
C ARG A 52 -13.07 -9.59 -0.08
N GLN A 53 -12.18 -9.24 -1.01
CA GLN A 53 -12.50 -8.29 -2.08
C GLN A 53 -13.12 -8.93 -3.33
N TYR A 54 -13.10 -10.26 -3.48
CA TYR A 54 -13.77 -10.94 -4.59
C TYR A 54 -15.27 -11.19 -4.35
N VAL A 55 -15.82 -10.79 -3.21
CA VAL A 55 -17.21 -11.02 -2.84
C VAL A 55 -18.09 -9.86 -3.31
N TYR A 56 -18.39 -9.82 -4.62
CA TYR A 56 -19.19 -8.75 -5.21
C TYR A 56 -20.71 -8.96 -5.14
N GLY A 57 -21.19 -10.16 -4.81
CA GLY A 57 -22.62 -10.50 -4.83
C GLY A 57 -23.51 -9.52 -4.04
N PRO A 58 -23.22 -9.25 -2.76
CA PRO A 58 -24.01 -8.32 -1.94
C PRO A 58 -24.00 -6.89 -2.48
N LEU A 59 -22.85 -6.42 -2.97
CA LEU A 59 -22.72 -5.08 -3.55
C LEU A 59 -23.57 -4.95 -4.81
N LEU A 60 -23.49 -5.92 -5.72
CA LEU A 60 -24.23 -5.92 -6.97
C LEU A 60 -25.75 -5.98 -6.74
N TYR A 61 -26.21 -6.72 -5.72
CA TYR A 61 -27.62 -6.75 -5.35
C TYR A 61 -28.14 -5.37 -4.92
N GLN A 62 -27.37 -4.62 -4.12
CA GLN A 62 -27.78 -3.30 -3.61
C GLN A 62 -27.84 -2.19 -4.67
N VAL A 63 -27.13 -2.33 -5.79
CA VAL A 63 -27.06 -1.28 -6.83
C VAL A 63 -27.93 -1.58 -8.05
N LEU A 64 -28.38 -2.83 -8.21
CA LEU A 64 -29.19 -3.27 -9.35
C LEU A 64 -30.68 -3.50 -8.99
N VAL A 65 -31.02 -3.52 -7.70
CA VAL A 65 -32.40 -3.69 -7.18
C VAL A 65 -32.76 -2.47 -6.33
#